data_AF-A0A5H2Z3Y2-F1
#
_entry.id   AF-A0A5H2Z3Y2-F1
#
_cell.length_a   1.000
_cell.length_b   1.000
_cell.length_c   1.000
_cell.angle_alpha   90.00
_cell.angle_beta   90.00
_cell.angle_gamma   90.00
#
_symmetry.space_group_name_H-M   'P 1'
#
loop_
_entity.id
_entity.type
_entity.pdbx_description
1 polymer ?
#
loop_
_entity_poly.entity_id
_entity_poly.type
_entity_poly.pdbx_seq_one_letter_code
_entity_poly.pdbx_strand_id
1 'polypeptide(L)'
;MRTAAASIMGRDINNSVPLDPANPAPHVDLKPSPGRAPMIGQLGTEVLRSASKSGYYVAFTGQVPVTQYFEIVRRADCDDWVYLQLINPTMVRSNPNYYISGQYIGDKAALKCAGEFHKKFRDGKDERLVGTDGVVFDADSAVYTDVDGGANGHKKLHMDGWAVKFVEPTDEAIRKRLASRPSTPIDVVQLKTVAFWIEKNHARQYAKDLRRLLPMANKRDALIAWHGADREVFRALASIDDLNESSDLYLQILDAGIAEMLRPGNLTTVASPTVGDVPFVAANVLVCRNQPGTISELRKVLLEATIVQHKLASAKALFALGDIQFLQDQLRAGRLGDVSNKVQHMLQGRDIEPFSCPYRSKASA
;
A
#
# COMPACT_ATOMS: atom_id res chain seq x y z
N MET A 1 22.29 41.72 4.36
CA MET A 1 21.15 41.68 3.42
C MET A 1 21.12 40.30 2.77
N ARG A 2 20.19 39.44 3.20
CA ARG A 2 19.97 38.10 2.64
C ARG A 2 18.73 38.17 1.74
N THR A 3 18.92 37.94 0.45
CA THR A 3 17.84 37.87 -0.54
C THR A 3 17.09 36.55 -0.37
N ALA A 4 15.78 36.66 -0.15
CA ALA A 4 14.85 35.55 -0.04
C ALA A 4 14.65 34.88 -1.41
N ALA A 5 15.23 33.69 -1.60
CA ALA A 5 14.78 32.76 -2.61
C ALA A 5 13.53 32.06 -2.06
N ALA A 6 12.36 32.52 -2.49
CA ALA A 6 11.10 31.89 -2.18
C ALA A 6 11.13 30.44 -2.68
N SER A 7 10.98 29.53 -1.72
CA SER A 7 10.70 28.11 -1.86
C SER A 7 9.65 27.84 -2.95
N ILE A 8 10.10 27.38 -4.13
CA ILE A 8 9.27 26.73 -5.15
C ILE A 8 9.21 25.22 -4.80
N MET A 9 8.93 24.92 -3.53
CA MET A 9 8.64 23.57 -3.06
C MET A 9 7.33 23.09 -3.68
N GLY A 10 7.22 21.77 -3.82
CA GLY A 10 6.04 21.07 -4.30
C GLY A 10 4.78 21.55 -3.59
N ARG A 11 4.11 22.52 -4.21
CA ARG A 11 2.69 22.73 -3.97
C ARG A 11 2.03 21.46 -4.42
N ASP A 12 1.46 20.74 -3.45
CA ASP A 12 0.36 19.81 -3.67
C ASP A 12 -0.44 20.32 -4.87
N ILE A 13 -0.48 19.53 -5.94
CA ILE A 13 -1.19 19.89 -7.17
C ILE A 13 -2.67 20.20 -6.83
N ASN A 14 -3.15 19.74 -5.66
CA ASN A 14 -4.53 19.86 -5.23
C ASN A 14 -4.81 20.65 -3.92
N ASN A 15 -3.83 20.98 -3.05
CA ASN A 15 -4.13 21.50 -1.69
C ASN A 15 -3.70 22.95 -1.39
N SER A 16 -3.22 23.74 -2.36
CA SER A 16 -2.71 25.10 -2.09
C SER A 16 -3.55 26.25 -2.66
N VAL A 17 -4.80 25.99 -3.06
CA VAL A 17 -5.67 27.00 -3.68
C VAL A 17 -7.06 26.99 -3.03
N PRO A 18 -7.58 28.15 -2.58
CA PRO A 18 -8.96 28.27 -2.12
C PRO A 18 -9.95 27.75 -3.17
N LEU A 19 -11.11 27.27 -2.72
CA LEU A 19 -12.23 26.89 -3.59
C LEU A 19 -12.51 28.01 -4.59
N ASP A 20 -12.62 27.67 -5.88
CA ASP A 20 -13.14 28.59 -6.88
C ASP A 20 -14.67 28.45 -6.88
N PRO A 21 -15.42 29.42 -6.32
CA PRO A 21 -16.88 29.34 -6.27
C PRO A 21 -17.54 29.38 -7.66
N ALA A 22 -16.77 29.63 -8.73
CA ALA A 22 -17.26 29.66 -10.10
C ALA A 22 -17.06 28.35 -10.87
N ASN A 23 -16.45 27.31 -10.29
CA ASN A 23 -16.31 26.00 -10.95
C ASN A 23 -17.55 25.12 -10.67
N PRO A 24 -18.39 24.82 -11.68
CA PRO A 24 -19.66 24.10 -11.49
C PRO A 24 -19.50 22.58 -11.27
N ALA A 25 -18.29 22.02 -11.43
CA ALA A 25 -18.06 20.59 -11.26
C ALA A 25 -18.01 20.20 -9.77
N PRO A 26 -18.78 19.19 -9.32
CA PRO A 26 -18.77 18.75 -7.93
C PRO A 26 -17.38 18.23 -7.57
N HIS A 27 -16.75 18.86 -6.57
CA HIS A 27 -15.44 18.44 -6.10
C HIS A 27 -15.51 17.05 -5.47
N VAL A 28 -14.62 16.15 -5.90
CA VAL A 28 -14.37 14.89 -5.21
C VAL A 28 -13.57 15.19 -3.94
N ASP A 29 -14.11 14.77 -2.79
CA ASP A 29 -13.47 14.82 -1.47
C ASP A 29 -13.37 13.40 -0.88
N LEU A 30 -12.15 12.93 -0.68
CA LEU A 30 -11.83 11.59 -0.19
C LEU A 30 -11.25 11.64 1.22
N LYS A 31 -11.34 10.50 1.92
CA LYS A 31 -10.74 10.33 3.25
C LYS A 31 -9.31 9.82 3.13
N PRO A 32 -8.34 10.34 3.89
CA PRO A 32 -6.98 9.82 3.87
C PRO A 32 -6.94 8.36 4.30
N SER A 33 -6.00 7.60 3.72
CA SER A 33 -5.67 6.29 4.26
C SER A 33 -5.17 6.43 5.70
N PRO A 34 -5.51 5.47 6.57
CA PRO A 34 -5.14 5.55 7.97
C PRO A 34 -3.62 5.56 8.17
N GLY A 35 -3.13 6.42 9.07
CA GLY A 35 -1.70 6.63 9.31
C GLY A 35 -0.98 7.42 8.21
N ARG A 36 -1.70 7.89 7.18
CA ARG A 36 -1.18 8.76 6.10
C ARG A 36 -1.81 10.14 6.09
N ALA A 37 -2.22 10.64 7.26
CA ALA A 37 -2.66 12.02 7.39
C ALA A 37 -1.57 12.95 6.81
N PRO A 38 -1.94 13.91 5.93
CA PRO A 38 -0.97 14.70 5.20
C PRO A 38 -0.08 15.49 6.16
N MET A 39 1.22 15.16 6.18
CA MET A 39 2.23 16.00 6.81
C MET A 39 2.77 16.98 5.76
N ILE A 40 2.86 18.26 6.13
CA ILE A 40 3.34 19.34 5.24
C ILE A 40 4.71 18.96 4.65
N GLY A 41 4.80 18.90 3.31
CA GLY A 41 6.06 18.70 2.59
C GLY A 41 6.46 17.25 2.24
N GLN A 42 5.59 16.26 2.46
CA GLN A 42 5.87 14.88 2.01
C GLN A 42 5.70 14.69 0.49
N LEU A 43 6.60 13.91 -0.11
CA LEU A 43 6.52 13.45 -1.51
C LEU A 43 5.59 12.24 -1.62
N GLY A 44 4.80 12.14 -2.70
CA GLY A 44 3.93 10.99 -2.94
C GLY A 44 2.71 10.93 -2.03
N THR A 45 2.23 12.09 -1.56
CA THR A 45 1.01 12.23 -0.77
C THR A 45 -0.22 11.76 -1.56
N GLU A 46 -1.19 11.22 -0.81
CA GLU A 46 -2.46 10.83 -1.40
C GLU A 46 -3.19 12.05 -1.94
N VAL A 47 -3.81 11.89 -3.10
CA VAL A 47 -4.71 12.90 -3.63
C VAL A 47 -6.05 12.69 -2.93
N LEU A 48 -6.40 13.62 -2.06
CA LEU A 48 -7.66 13.55 -1.29
C LEU A 48 -8.75 14.44 -1.87
N ARG A 49 -8.39 15.33 -2.78
CA ARG A 49 -9.31 16.31 -3.35
C ARG A 49 -9.05 16.48 -4.84
N SER A 50 -10.14 16.61 -5.60
CA SER A 50 -10.10 17.04 -7.00
C SER A 50 -9.38 18.38 -7.19
N ALA A 51 -8.71 18.59 -8.32
CA ALA A 51 -8.01 19.85 -8.55
C ALA A 51 -9.01 21.01 -8.63
N SER A 52 -8.78 22.09 -7.89
CA SER A 52 -9.69 23.25 -7.85
C SER A 52 -9.98 23.84 -9.24
N LYS A 53 -8.98 23.81 -10.13
CA LYS A 53 -9.07 24.39 -11.49
C LYS A 53 -9.76 23.50 -12.52
N SER A 54 -9.78 22.19 -12.35
CA SER A 54 -10.50 21.31 -13.27
C SER A 54 -11.80 20.79 -12.66
N GLY A 55 -11.91 20.70 -11.34
CA GLY A 55 -13.04 20.09 -10.64
C GLY A 55 -13.01 18.56 -10.63
N TYR A 56 -11.98 17.95 -11.23
CA TYR A 56 -11.87 16.49 -11.40
C TYR A 56 -10.67 15.91 -10.66
N TYR A 57 -10.80 14.64 -10.29
CA TYR A 57 -9.77 13.87 -9.63
C TYR A 57 -8.72 13.39 -10.64
N VAL A 58 -7.45 13.75 -10.43
CA VAL A 58 -6.33 13.25 -11.24
C VAL A 58 -5.23 12.80 -10.29
N ALA A 59 -4.86 11.52 -10.38
CA ALA A 59 -3.89 10.92 -9.47
C ALA A 59 -3.09 9.82 -10.16
N PHE A 60 -1.97 9.43 -9.55
CA PHE A 60 -1.26 8.20 -9.90
C PHE A 60 -1.72 7.02 -9.04
N THR A 61 -1.51 5.78 -9.50
CA THR A 61 -1.86 4.54 -8.78
C THR A 61 -1.33 4.52 -7.33
N GLY A 62 -0.15 5.09 -7.08
CA GLY A 62 0.44 5.22 -5.74
C GLY A 62 -0.18 6.29 -4.83
N GLN A 63 -1.06 7.14 -5.36
CA GLN A 63 -1.64 8.31 -4.67
C GLN A 63 -3.13 8.17 -4.38
N VAL A 64 -3.77 7.08 -4.81
CA VAL A 64 -5.19 6.85 -4.53
C VAL A 64 -5.36 6.33 -3.10
N PRO A 65 -6.18 6.97 -2.24
CA PRO A 65 -6.41 6.48 -0.89
C PRO A 65 -7.18 5.15 -0.92
N VAL A 66 -6.85 4.24 0.00
CA VAL A 66 -7.51 2.91 0.07
C VAL A 66 -8.93 2.97 0.63
N THR A 67 -9.33 4.12 1.16
CA THR A 67 -10.58 4.29 1.92
C THR A 67 -11.84 4.34 1.07
N GLN A 68 -11.69 4.59 -0.23
CA GLN A 68 -12.81 4.77 -1.15
C GLN A 68 -12.66 3.82 -2.34
N TYR A 69 -13.68 2.98 -2.55
CA TYR A 69 -13.76 2.16 -3.74
C TYR A 69 -14.09 3.00 -4.98
N PHE A 70 -13.63 2.53 -6.13
CA PHE A 70 -13.97 3.10 -7.42
C PHE A 70 -14.11 2.02 -8.49
N GLU A 71 -14.96 2.30 -9.47
CA GLU A 71 -15.08 1.53 -10.70
C GLU A 71 -14.23 2.15 -11.80
N ILE A 72 -13.71 1.30 -12.68
CA ILE A 72 -13.08 1.72 -13.93
C ILE A 72 -14.21 1.83 -14.95
N VAL A 73 -14.47 3.05 -15.42
CA VAL A 73 -15.50 3.29 -16.43
C VAL A 73 -14.98 2.92 -17.81
N ARG A 74 -13.73 3.29 -18.12
CA ARG A 74 -13.05 3.01 -19.40
C ARG A 74 -11.56 3.32 -19.34
N ARG A 75 -10.80 2.88 -20.36
CA ARG A 75 -9.41 3.30 -20.58
C ARG A 75 -9.34 4.76 -20.99
N ALA A 76 -8.34 5.45 -20.46
CA ALA A 76 -8.11 6.88 -20.63
C ALA A 76 -6.61 7.15 -20.74
N ASP A 77 -5.97 6.46 -21.68
CA ASP A 77 -4.53 6.52 -21.86
C ASP A 77 -4.10 7.91 -22.32
N CYS A 78 -2.97 8.36 -21.79
CA CYS A 78 -2.27 9.50 -22.33
C CYS A 78 -1.47 9.02 -23.53
N ASP A 79 -1.88 9.41 -24.74
CA ASP A 79 -1.11 9.22 -25.98
C ASP A 79 -0.98 10.57 -26.67
N ASP A 80 -0.23 11.48 -26.04
CA ASP A 80 -0.18 12.89 -26.42
C ASP A 80 1.25 13.36 -26.70
N TRP A 81 1.33 14.44 -27.47
CA TRP A 81 2.56 15.19 -27.65
C TRP A 81 2.79 16.11 -26.46
N VAL A 82 3.85 15.85 -25.70
CA VAL A 82 4.25 16.66 -24.55
C VAL A 82 5.53 17.42 -24.87
N TYR A 83 5.61 18.68 -24.45
CA TYR A 83 6.84 19.45 -24.55
C TYR A 83 7.69 19.25 -23.29
N LEU A 84 8.92 18.76 -23.48
CA LEU A 84 9.94 18.64 -22.43
C LEU A 84 10.95 19.78 -22.57
N GLN A 85 11.09 20.59 -21.53
CA GLN A 85 12.13 21.63 -21.46
C GLN A 85 13.53 21.00 -21.38
N LEU A 86 14.50 21.67 -22.00
CA LEU A 86 15.91 21.26 -22.11
C LEU A 86 16.52 20.82 -20.78
N ILE A 87 17.06 19.60 -20.74
CA ILE A 87 17.90 19.12 -19.62
C ILE A 87 19.29 18.76 -20.13
N ASN A 88 20.29 19.04 -19.28
CA ASN A 88 21.71 18.79 -19.52
C ASN A 88 21.97 17.33 -20.00
N PRO A 89 22.55 17.12 -21.20
CA PRO A 89 22.83 15.79 -21.77
C PRO A 89 23.60 14.86 -20.84
N THR A 90 24.40 15.42 -19.93
CA THR A 90 25.22 14.67 -18.97
C THR A 90 24.37 13.98 -17.89
N MET A 91 23.22 14.55 -17.50
CA MET A 91 22.31 13.95 -16.50
C MET A 91 21.53 12.76 -17.06
N VAL A 92 21.18 12.81 -18.34
CA VAL A 92 20.48 11.72 -19.03
C VAL A 92 21.42 10.54 -19.27
N ARG A 93 22.67 10.81 -19.64
CA ARG A 93 23.69 9.76 -19.83
C ARG A 93 24.10 9.07 -18.53
N SER A 94 24.15 9.81 -17.41
CA SER A 94 24.53 9.24 -16.11
C SER A 94 23.38 8.53 -15.38
N ASN A 95 22.11 8.83 -15.74
CA ASN A 95 20.94 8.17 -15.17
C ASN A 95 19.80 8.07 -16.20
N PRO A 96 19.72 7.01 -17.00
CA PRO A 96 18.65 6.83 -18.00
C PRO A 96 17.24 6.80 -17.40
N ASN A 97 17.12 6.34 -16.14
CA ASN A 97 15.86 6.28 -15.40
C ASN A 97 15.46 7.62 -14.76
N TYR A 98 16.23 8.69 -14.98
CA TYR A 98 15.99 10.01 -14.41
C TYR A 98 14.60 10.59 -14.76
N TYR A 99 14.09 10.29 -15.96
CA TYR A 99 12.75 10.71 -16.40
C TYR A 99 11.61 9.76 -16.03
N ILE A 100 11.93 8.50 -15.74
CA ILE A 100 10.95 7.44 -15.46
C ILE A 100 10.69 7.34 -13.94
N SER A 101 11.72 7.56 -13.12
CA SER A 101 11.60 7.49 -11.65
C SER A 101 10.76 8.63 -11.07
N GLY A 102 10.11 8.44 -9.91
CA GLY A 102 9.22 9.41 -9.26
C GLY A 102 9.86 10.56 -8.45
N GLN A 103 11.19 10.62 -8.28
CA GLN A 103 11.86 11.43 -7.23
C GLN A 103 12.16 12.95 -7.54
N TYR A 104 11.45 13.62 -8.45
CA TYR A 104 11.69 15.03 -8.87
C TYR A 104 10.43 15.58 -9.58
N ILE A 105 10.05 16.85 -9.38
CA ILE A 105 8.62 17.30 -9.47
C ILE A 105 8.36 18.40 -10.54
N GLY A 106 9.30 18.73 -11.43
CA GLY A 106 9.12 19.85 -12.37
C GLY A 106 8.64 19.48 -13.78
N ASP A 107 9.28 18.48 -14.40
CA ASP A 107 9.18 18.22 -15.85
C ASP A 107 9.18 16.72 -16.20
N LYS A 108 8.42 15.92 -15.44
CA LYS A 108 8.27 14.49 -15.73
C LYS A 108 7.13 14.24 -16.70
N ALA A 109 7.35 13.26 -17.58
CA ALA A 109 6.38 12.77 -18.55
C ALA A 109 4.99 12.55 -17.92
N ALA A 110 4.95 11.82 -16.80
CA ALA A 110 3.71 11.53 -16.07
C ALA A 110 2.97 12.80 -15.60
N LEU A 111 3.69 13.84 -15.14
CA LEU A 111 3.08 15.11 -14.71
C LEU A 111 2.55 15.93 -15.89
N LYS A 112 3.20 15.86 -17.06
CA LYS A 112 2.68 16.51 -18.28
C LYS A 112 1.38 15.87 -18.72
N CYS A 113 1.29 14.53 -18.71
CA CYS A 113 0.04 13.81 -18.98
C CYS A 113 -1.09 14.19 -18.02
N ALA A 114 -0.81 14.22 -16.72
CA ALA A 114 -1.80 14.69 -15.74
C ALA A 114 -2.28 16.11 -16.06
N GLY A 115 -1.36 17.01 -16.42
CA GLY A 115 -1.66 18.37 -16.87
C GLY A 115 -2.56 18.44 -18.10
N GLU A 116 -2.33 17.61 -19.12
CA GLU A 116 -3.17 17.54 -20.31
C GLU A 116 -4.58 17.05 -19.98
N PHE A 117 -4.73 16.06 -19.08
CA PHE A 117 -6.05 15.60 -18.67
C PHE A 117 -6.80 16.65 -17.86
N HIS A 118 -6.13 17.46 -17.02
CA HIS A 118 -6.78 18.61 -16.39
C HIS A 118 -7.32 19.63 -17.41
N LYS A 119 -6.67 19.79 -18.58
CA LYS A 119 -7.21 20.62 -19.68
C LYS A 119 -8.39 19.94 -20.35
N LYS A 120 -8.26 18.66 -20.72
CA LYS A 120 -9.34 17.88 -21.36
C LYS A 120 -10.62 17.84 -20.54
N PHE A 121 -10.51 17.69 -19.22
CA PHE A 121 -11.63 17.78 -18.29
C PHE A 121 -12.29 19.16 -18.31
N ARG A 122 -11.50 20.24 -18.33
CA ARG A 122 -12.00 21.61 -18.36
C ARG A 122 -12.69 21.93 -19.69
N ASP A 123 -12.15 21.44 -20.78
CA ASP A 123 -12.70 21.66 -22.11
C ASP A 123 -13.99 20.86 -22.34
N GLY A 124 -14.21 19.78 -21.57
CA GLY A 124 -15.44 18.98 -21.57
C GLY A 124 -15.71 18.20 -22.86
N LYS A 125 -14.70 18.08 -23.73
CA LYS A 125 -14.84 17.51 -25.09
C LYS A 125 -14.29 16.10 -25.24
N ASP A 126 -13.56 15.59 -24.25
CA ASP A 126 -13.01 14.22 -24.32
C ASP A 126 -14.07 13.21 -23.87
N GLU A 127 -14.62 12.46 -24.83
CA GLU A 127 -15.65 11.43 -24.60
C GLU A 127 -15.20 10.34 -23.60
N ARG A 128 -13.89 10.17 -23.40
CA ARG A 128 -13.35 9.21 -22.42
C ARG A 128 -13.59 9.65 -20.98
N LEU A 129 -13.84 10.94 -20.77
CA LEU A 129 -13.98 11.58 -19.46
C LEU A 129 -15.43 11.87 -19.07
N VAL A 130 -16.38 11.64 -19.99
CA VAL A 130 -17.79 11.90 -19.75
C VAL A 130 -18.34 10.91 -18.70
N GLY A 131 -18.95 11.46 -17.65
CA GLY A 131 -19.59 10.70 -16.57
C GLY A 131 -18.61 10.08 -15.57
N THR A 132 -17.36 10.56 -15.53
CA THR A 132 -16.31 10.07 -14.63
C THR A 132 -15.99 11.12 -13.56
N ASP A 133 -15.53 10.67 -12.40
CA ASP A 133 -15.11 11.55 -11.31
C ASP A 133 -13.63 11.94 -11.45
N GLY A 134 -12.89 11.21 -12.29
CA GLY A 134 -11.49 11.46 -12.51
C GLY A 134 -10.78 10.46 -13.43
N VAL A 135 -9.46 10.54 -13.42
CA VAL A 135 -8.54 9.61 -14.08
C VAL A 135 -7.42 9.22 -13.12
N VAL A 136 -7.05 7.94 -13.14
CA VAL A 136 -5.89 7.41 -12.44
C VAL A 136 -4.88 6.93 -13.48
N PHE A 137 -3.60 7.28 -13.30
CA PHE A 137 -2.53 6.91 -14.20
C PHE A 137 -1.51 5.98 -13.55
N ASP A 138 -0.95 5.07 -14.34
CA ASP A 138 0.22 4.31 -13.93
C ASP A 138 1.48 5.06 -14.38
N ALA A 139 2.14 5.74 -13.43
CA ALA A 139 3.34 6.53 -13.72
C ALA A 139 4.49 5.68 -14.27
N ASP A 140 4.56 4.40 -13.88
CA ASP A 140 5.65 3.50 -14.28
C ASP A 140 5.48 2.96 -15.72
N SER A 141 4.26 3.07 -16.29
CA SER A 141 3.99 2.73 -17.69
C SER A 141 4.43 3.82 -18.69
N ALA A 142 4.89 4.97 -18.21
CA ALA A 142 5.20 6.12 -19.04
C ALA A 142 6.40 5.84 -19.97
N VAL A 143 6.16 5.83 -21.29
CA VAL A 143 7.17 5.57 -22.32
C VAL A 143 7.09 6.57 -23.47
N TYR A 144 8.24 7.04 -23.94
CA TYR A 144 8.29 7.84 -25.17
C TYR A 144 8.21 6.91 -26.39
N THR A 145 7.27 7.19 -27.29
CA THR A 145 6.97 6.34 -28.45
C THR A 145 7.48 6.93 -29.77
N ASP A 146 8.04 8.14 -29.77
CA ASP A 146 8.71 8.69 -30.94
C ASP A 146 10.09 8.05 -31.15
N VAL A 147 10.31 7.50 -32.35
CA VAL A 147 11.44 6.61 -32.65
C VAL A 147 12.74 7.36 -32.98
N ASP A 148 12.66 8.65 -33.34
CA ASP A 148 13.81 9.42 -33.81
C ASP A 148 13.86 10.82 -33.19
N GLY A 149 14.91 11.08 -32.40
CA GLY A 149 15.28 12.44 -31.97
C GLY A 149 15.80 12.52 -30.54
N GLY A 150 16.72 13.46 -30.30
CA GLY A 150 17.34 13.70 -28.99
C GLY A 150 16.33 13.93 -27.85
N ALA A 151 16.79 13.82 -26.61
CA ALA A 151 15.96 13.80 -25.39
C ALA A 151 15.15 15.08 -25.06
N ASN A 152 15.09 16.07 -25.95
CA ASN A 152 14.52 17.39 -25.71
C ASN A 152 13.47 17.76 -26.78
N GLY A 153 12.49 18.60 -26.42
CA GLY A 153 11.48 19.12 -27.36
C GLY A 153 10.12 18.42 -27.26
N HIS A 154 9.33 18.46 -28.33
CA HIS A 154 8.05 17.76 -28.41
C HIS A 154 8.31 16.26 -28.54
N LYS A 155 7.84 15.50 -27.56
CA LYS A 155 7.94 14.04 -27.49
C LYS A 155 6.56 13.42 -27.48
N LYS A 156 6.42 12.28 -28.15
CA LYS A 156 5.18 11.51 -28.11
C LYS A 156 5.25 10.58 -26.90
N LEU A 157 4.34 10.75 -25.95
CA LEU A 157 4.33 10.02 -24.69
C LEU A 157 3.10 9.12 -24.63
N HIS A 158 3.33 7.84 -24.36
CA HIS A 158 2.30 6.90 -23.98
C HIS A 158 2.36 6.63 -22.47
N MET A 159 1.21 6.65 -21.79
CA MET A 159 1.07 6.25 -20.39
C MET A 159 -0.33 5.69 -20.15
N ASP A 160 -0.39 4.55 -19.49
CA ASP A 160 -1.63 3.87 -19.15
C ASP A 160 -2.48 4.68 -18.18
N GLY A 161 -3.76 4.84 -18.52
CA GLY A 161 -4.73 5.60 -17.74
C GLY A 161 -6.10 4.96 -17.70
N TRP A 162 -6.82 5.21 -16.60
CA TRP A 162 -8.17 4.68 -16.38
C TRP A 162 -9.07 5.78 -15.88
N ALA A 163 -10.18 6.01 -16.58
CA ALA A 163 -11.22 6.91 -16.12
C ALA A 163 -12.03 6.20 -15.02
N VAL A 164 -12.19 6.86 -13.88
CA VAL A 164 -12.74 6.24 -12.67
C VAL A 164 -13.99 6.95 -12.17
N LYS A 165 -14.82 6.20 -11.45
CA LYS A 165 -15.98 6.72 -10.72
C LYS A 165 -16.00 6.15 -9.31
N PHE A 166 -16.06 7.01 -8.31
CA PHE A 166 -16.15 6.63 -6.90
C PHE A 166 -17.59 6.23 -6.59
N VAL A 167 -17.77 4.98 -6.17
CA VAL A 167 -19.07 4.40 -5.86
C VAL A 167 -18.91 3.43 -4.68
N GLU A 168 -20.01 3.08 -4.02
CA GLU A 168 -20.00 1.93 -3.11
C GLU A 168 -19.88 0.64 -3.93
N PRO A 169 -19.01 -0.29 -3.52
CA PRO A 169 -18.82 -1.53 -4.25
C PRO A 169 -20.07 -2.43 -4.11
N THR A 170 -20.51 -3.01 -5.22
CA THR A 170 -21.54 -4.05 -5.22
C THR A 170 -20.94 -5.42 -4.88
N ASP A 171 -21.77 -6.36 -4.45
CA ASP A 171 -21.34 -7.75 -4.20
C ASP A 171 -20.67 -8.39 -5.43
N GLU A 172 -21.21 -8.13 -6.62
CA GLU A 172 -20.66 -8.62 -7.88
C GLU A 172 -19.27 -8.00 -8.15
N ALA A 173 -19.14 -6.69 -7.94
CA ALA A 173 -17.86 -5.98 -8.11
C ALA A 173 -16.79 -6.50 -7.15
N ILE A 174 -17.14 -6.74 -5.87
CA ILE A 174 -16.24 -7.33 -4.89
C ILE A 174 -15.81 -8.73 -5.33
N ARG A 175 -16.76 -9.61 -5.66
CA ARG A 175 -16.43 -10.99 -6.09
C ARG A 175 -15.56 -11.03 -7.32
N LYS A 176 -15.82 -10.15 -8.30
CA LYS A 176 -14.98 -10.02 -9.50
C LYS A 176 -13.54 -9.66 -9.14
N ARG A 177 -13.35 -8.73 -8.18
CA ARG A 177 -12.00 -8.33 -7.74
C ARG A 177 -11.30 -9.39 -6.91
N LEU A 178 -12.05 -10.25 -6.22
CA LEU A 178 -11.49 -11.37 -5.45
C LEU A 178 -11.33 -12.67 -6.25
N ALA A 179 -11.73 -12.69 -7.52
CA ALA A 179 -11.70 -13.89 -8.36
C ALA A 179 -10.28 -14.34 -8.71
N SER A 180 -9.37 -13.38 -8.92
CA SER A 180 -7.98 -13.63 -9.30
C SER A 180 -7.04 -12.60 -8.70
N ARG A 181 -5.75 -12.92 -8.65
CA ARG A 181 -4.71 -11.95 -8.30
C ARG A 181 -4.69 -10.80 -9.32
N PRO A 182 -4.37 -9.57 -8.89
CA PRO A 182 -4.33 -8.41 -9.77
C PRO A 182 -3.22 -8.55 -10.81
N SER A 183 -3.50 -8.18 -12.06
CA SER A 183 -2.55 -8.24 -13.18
C SER A 183 -2.02 -6.86 -13.60
N THR A 184 -2.69 -5.78 -13.21
CA THR A 184 -2.29 -4.40 -13.50
C THR A 184 -2.16 -3.56 -12.23
N PRO A 185 -1.39 -2.46 -12.25
CA PRO A 185 -1.27 -1.56 -11.10
C PRO A 185 -2.61 -0.99 -10.61
N ILE A 186 -3.56 -0.70 -11.51
CA ILE A 186 -4.89 -0.24 -11.10
C ILE A 186 -5.70 -1.33 -10.40
N ASP A 187 -5.55 -2.60 -10.81
CA ASP A 187 -6.21 -3.72 -10.13
C ASP A 187 -5.67 -3.91 -8.71
N VAL A 188 -4.37 -3.64 -8.48
CA VAL A 188 -3.78 -3.63 -7.14
C VAL A 188 -4.45 -2.58 -6.27
N VAL A 189 -4.66 -1.36 -6.79
CA VAL A 189 -5.34 -0.29 -6.06
C VAL A 189 -6.79 -0.69 -5.75
N GLN A 190 -7.54 -1.19 -6.73
CA GLN A 190 -8.93 -1.63 -6.52
C GLN A 190 -9.00 -2.76 -5.48
N LEU A 191 -8.10 -3.74 -5.52
CA LEU A 191 -8.07 -4.82 -4.54
C LEU A 191 -7.78 -4.30 -3.11
N LYS A 192 -6.90 -3.30 -2.95
CA LYS A 192 -6.68 -2.64 -1.65
C LYS A 192 -7.95 -1.96 -1.13
N THR A 193 -8.66 -1.25 -2.00
CA THR A 193 -9.92 -0.58 -1.61
C THR A 193 -11.02 -1.57 -1.23
N VAL A 194 -11.12 -2.70 -1.94
CA VAL A 194 -12.04 -3.80 -1.62
C VAL A 194 -11.68 -4.44 -0.29
N ALA A 195 -10.40 -4.75 -0.06
CA ALA A 195 -9.94 -5.32 1.21
C ALA A 195 -10.24 -4.38 2.39
N PHE A 196 -9.97 -3.08 2.23
CA PHE A 196 -10.31 -2.07 3.25
C PHE A 196 -11.82 -2.00 3.52
N TRP A 197 -12.64 -2.01 2.47
CA TRP A 197 -14.10 -2.01 2.62
C TRP A 197 -14.60 -3.26 3.38
N ILE A 198 -14.06 -4.44 3.05
CA ILE A 198 -14.41 -5.69 3.74
C ILE A 198 -14.03 -5.65 5.21
N GLU A 199 -12.82 -5.16 5.52
CA GLU A 199 -12.35 -5.00 6.90
C GLU A 199 -13.29 -4.07 7.69
N LYS A 200 -13.60 -2.90 7.13
CA LYS A 200 -14.45 -1.89 7.77
C LYS A 200 -15.90 -2.36 8.00
N ASN A 201 -16.46 -3.11 7.05
CA ASN A 201 -17.84 -3.59 7.12
C ASN A 201 -17.97 -4.99 7.74
N HIS A 202 -16.86 -5.61 8.15
CA HIS A 202 -16.81 -6.98 8.67
C HIS A 202 -17.55 -8.01 7.78
N ALA A 203 -17.39 -7.90 6.47
CA ALA A 203 -18.13 -8.69 5.47
C ALA A 203 -17.62 -10.14 5.37
N ARG A 204 -18.00 -10.98 6.34
CA ARG A 204 -17.55 -12.38 6.50
C ARG A 204 -17.76 -13.28 5.29
N GLN A 205 -18.75 -12.98 4.45
CA GLN A 205 -19.06 -13.76 3.25
C GLN A 205 -17.91 -13.87 2.24
N TYR A 206 -16.87 -13.05 2.36
CA TYR A 206 -15.69 -13.04 1.47
C TYR A 206 -14.46 -13.74 2.04
N ALA A 207 -14.52 -14.33 3.26
CA ALA A 207 -13.36 -14.94 3.90
C ALA A 207 -12.67 -16.00 3.03
N LYS A 208 -13.45 -16.88 2.39
CA LYS A 208 -12.92 -17.93 1.49
C LYS A 208 -12.21 -17.33 0.27
N ASP A 209 -12.78 -16.29 -0.33
CA ASP A 209 -12.22 -15.63 -1.50
C ASP A 209 -10.91 -14.90 -1.15
N LEU A 210 -10.87 -14.18 -0.01
CA LEU A 210 -9.65 -13.53 0.49
C LEU A 210 -8.55 -14.56 0.79
N ARG A 211 -8.89 -15.68 1.43
CA ARG A 211 -7.93 -16.75 1.75
C ARG A 211 -7.28 -17.33 0.49
N ARG A 212 -8.04 -17.49 -0.60
CA ARG A 212 -7.53 -17.99 -1.89
C ARG A 212 -6.47 -17.07 -2.52
N LEU A 213 -6.52 -15.77 -2.25
CA LEU A 213 -5.60 -14.80 -2.86
C LEU A 213 -4.23 -14.77 -2.18
N LEU A 214 -4.10 -15.28 -0.96
CA LEU A 214 -2.87 -15.19 -0.18
C LEU A 214 -1.74 -16.03 -0.77
N PRO A 215 -0.48 -15.54 -0.71
CA PRO A 215 0.69 -16.24 -1.25
C PRO A 215 1.15 -17.40 -0.35
N MET A 216 0.29 -18.40 -0.14
CA MET A 216 0.46 -19.44 0.89
C MET A 216 0.65 -20.85 0.33
N ALA A 217 1.07 -20.98 -0.93
CA ALA A 217 1.22 -22.29 -1.59
C ALA A 217 2.25 -23.20 -0.91
N ASN A 218 3.27 -22.63 -0.26
CA ASN A 218 4.26 -23.34 0.53
C ASN A 218 4.89 -22.40 1.59
N LYS A 219 5.78 -22.93 2.42
CA LYS A 219 6.46 -22.20 3.50
C LYS A 219 7.33 -21.03 3.00
N ARG A 220 7.99 -21.19 1.84
CA ARG A 220 8.84 -20.16 1.23
C ARG A 220 8.00 -19.01 0.70
N ASP A 221 6.87 -19.30 0.04
CA ASP A 221 5.97 -18.27 -0.46
C ASP A 221 5.37 -17.46 0.68
N ALA A 222 5.00 -18.14 1.78
CA ALA A 222 4.56 -17.50 3.03
C ALA A 222 5.63 -16.57 3.64
N LEU A 223 6.89 -16.66 3.20
CA LEU A 223 7.97 -15.78 3.64
C LEU A 223 8.22 -14.62 2.66
N ILE A 224 8.32 -14.88 1.35
CA ILE A 224 8.88 -13.93 0.38
C ILE A 224 7.90 -13.44 -0.69
N ALA A 225 6.73 -14.07 -0.86
CA ALA A 225 5.86 -13.79 -2.00
C ALA A 225 4.76 -12.74 -1.73
N TRP A 226 4.90 -11.96 -0.65
CA TRP A 226 3.98 -10.88 -0.27
C TRP A 226 4.22 -9.62 -1.11
N HIS A 227 3.28 -9.27 -1.98
CA HIS A 227 3.41 -8.11 -2.87
C HIS A 227 2.09 -7.39 -3.14
N GLY A 228 2.16 -6.16 -3.66
CA GLY A 228 0.99 -5.44 -4.14
C GLY A 228 -0.04 -5.15 -3.03
N ALA A 229 -1.14 -5.90 -3.05
CA ALA A 229 -2.29 -5.78 -2.13
C ALA A 229 -2.38 -6.93 -1.09
N ASP A 230 -1.44 -7.89 -1.10
CA ASP A 230 -1.55 -9.11 -0.28
C ASP A 230 -1.68 -8.81 1.22
N ARG A 231 -1.01 -7.75 1.70
CA ARG A 231 -1.06 -7.31 3.09
C ARG A 231 -2.45 -6.83 3.48
N GLU A 232 -3.06 -5.98 2.65
CA GLU A 232 -4.41 -5.48 2.87
C GLU A 232 -5.43 -6.62 2.83
N VAL A 233 -5.29 -7.55 1.88
CA VAL A 233 -6.11 -8.77 1.78
C VAL A 233 -6.00 -9.62 3.06
N PHE A 234 -4.77 -9.81 3.58
CA PHE A 234 -4.56 -10.59 4.79
C PHE A 234 -5.14 -9.93 6.04
N ARG A 235 -4.99 -8.61 6.18
CA ARG A 235 -5.63 -7.85 7.27
C ARG A 235 -7.15 -7.95 7.21
N ALA A 236 -7.73 -7.80 6.03
CA ALA A 236 -9.16 -7.96 5.82
C ALA A 236 -9.62 -9.36 6.23
N LEU A 237 -8.91 -10.42 5.80
CA LEU A 237 -9.20 -11.79 6.21
C LEU A 237 -9.15 -11.91 7.75
N ALA A 238 -8.05 -11.50 8.38
CA ALA A 238 -7.89 -11.60 9.84
C ALA A 238 -9.01 -10.91 10.63
N SER A 239 -9.61 -9.84 10.09
CA SER A 239 -10.70 -9.10 10.73
C SER A 239 -12.07 -9.78 10.64
N ILE A 240 -12.26 -10.70 9.70
CA ILE A 240 -13.54 -11.36 9.42
C ILE A 240 -13.50 -12.88 9.63
N ASP A 241 -12.31 -13.47 9.77
CA ASP A 241 -12.10 -14.91 9.92
C ASP A 241 -12.77 -15.43 11.20
N ASP A 242 -13.34 -16.63 11.13
CA ASP A 242 -14.04 -17.23 12.27
C ASP A 242 -13.02 -17.62 13.34
N LEU A 243 -13.36 -17.40 14.62
CA LEU A 243 -12.53 -17.79 15.74
C LEU A 243 -12.45 -19.32 15.90
N ASN A 244 -13.43 -20.05 15.36
CA ASN A 244 -13.49 -21.52 15.44
C ASN A 244 -12.80 -22.22 14.26
N GLU A 245 -12.38 -21.49 13.22
CA GLU A 245 -11.67 -22.08 12.07
C GLU A 245 -10.24 -22.50 12.41
N SER A 246 -9.66 -23.36 11.57
CA SER A 246 -8.28 -23.86 11.74
C SER A 246 -7.26 -22.71 11.74
N SER A 247 -6.30 -22.80 12.65
CA SER A 247 -5.17 -21.87 12.78
C SER A 247 -3.98 -22.17 11.87
N ASP A 248 -4.05 -23.22 11.04
CA ASP A 248 -2.94 -23.70 10.21
C ASP A 248 -2.32 -22.60 9.34
N LEU A 249 -3.16 -21.75 8.72
CA LEU A 249 -2.70 -20.64 7.90
C LEU A 249 -1.81 -19.66 8.69
N TYR A 250 -2.24 -19.30 9.90
CA TYR A 250 -1.53 -18.34 10.75
C TYR A 250 -0.27 -18.95 11.37
N LEU A 251 -0.32 -20.24 11.71
CA LEU A 251 0.85 -20.99 12.14
C LEU A 251 1.88 -21.09 11.01
N GLN A 252 1.46 -21.40 9.78
CA GLN A 252 2.36 -21.46 8.62
C GLN A 252 3.09 -20.13 8.39
N ILE A 253 2.41 -18.98 8.56
CA ILE A 253 3.02 -17.65 8.49
C ILE A 253 4.10 -17.49 9.55
N LEU A 254 3.82 -17.85 10.80
CA LEU A 254 4.82 -17.72 11.88
C LEU A 254 5.98 -18.69 11.72
N ASP A 255 5.69 -19.94 11.36
CA ASP A 255 6.66 -20.99 11.11
C ASP A 255 7.57 -20.66 9.93
N ALA A 256 7.12 -19.88 8.95
CA ALA A 256 7.92 -19.43 7.81
C ALA A 256 9.21 -18.71 8.25
N GLY A 257 9.21 -18.08 9.42
CA GLY A 257 10.39 -17.47 10.04
C GLY A 257 11.43 -18.46 10.57
N ILE A 258 11.07 -19.74 10.74
CA ILE A 258 11.96 -20.80 11.21
C ILE A 258 12.72 -21.42 10.03
N ALA A 259 14.04 -21.20 10.00
CA ALA A 259 15.01 -21.82 9.10
C ALA A 259 14.80 -21.63 7.57
N GLU A 260 14.87 -20.38 7.11
CA GLU A 260 15.33 -20.09 5.73
C GLU A 260 16.50 -19.06 5.78
N MET A 261 17.69 -19.49 6.21
CA MET A 261 18.91 -18.78 5.82
C MET A 261 19.13 -19.03 4.32
N LEU A 262 18.54 -18.18 3.48
CA LEU A 262 19.08 -17.93 2.15
C LEU A 262 20.48 -17.34 2.39
N ARG A 263 21.51 -18.15 2.08
CA ARG A 263 22.97 -17.87 2.13
C ARG A 263 23.37 -16.43 2.49
N PRO A 264 24.30 -16.22 3.44
CA PRO A 264 24.90 -14.91 3.64
C PRO A 264 25.57 -14.47 2.32
N GLY A 265 25.04 -13.41 1.69
CA GLY A 265 25.59 -12.86 0.46
C GLY A 265 24.58 -12.33 -0.56
N ASN A 266 23.32 -12.74 -0.52
CA ASN A 266 22.28 -12.15 -1.37
C ASN A 266 21.37 -11.22 -0.55
N LEU A 267 20.96 -10.11 -1.14
CA LEU A 267 20.10 -9.04 -0.62
C LEU A 267 18.67 -9.49 -0.26
N THR A 268 18.47 -10.69 0.26
CA THR A 268 17.19 -11.13 0.86
C THR A 268 17.19 -10.84 2.35
N THR A 269 17.46 -9.59 2.74
CA THR A 269 16.82 -9.07 3.94
C THR A 269 15.33 -9.11 3.66
N VAL A 270 14.59 -10.02 4.31
CA VAL A 270 13.11 -10.10 4.30
C VAL A 270 12.51 -8.91 5.06
N ALA A 271 13.08 -7.74 4.84
CA ALA A 271 12.75 -6.48 5.48
C ALA A 271 12.61 -5.45 4.37
N SER A 272 11.65 -5.68 3.47
CA SER A 272 10.87 -4.51 3.08
C SER A 272 10.01 -4.15 4.31
N PRO A 273 10.01 -2.89 4.79
CA PRO A 273 9.14 -2.45 5.88
C PRO A 273 7.65 -2.78 5.67
N THR A 274 7.25 -3.14 4.44
CA THR A 274 5.90 -3.59 4.08
C THR A 274 5.55 -5.03 4.49
N VAL A 275 6.51 -5.94 4.72
CA VAL A 275 6.24 -7.34 5.14
C VAL A 275 6.24 -7.47 6.68
N GLY A 276 6.74 -6.44 7.38
CA GLY A 276 7.01 -6.53 8.81
C GLY A 276 5.79 -6.71 9.72
N ASP A 277 4.57 -6.42 9.26
CA ASP A 277 3.35 -6.53 10.07
C ASP A 277 2.61 -7.87 9.91
N VAL A 278 2.87 -8.62 8.83
CA VAL A 278 2.20 -9.92 8.57
C VAL A 278 2.32 -10.88 9.76
N PRO A 279 3.52 -11.10 10.36
CA PRO A 279 3.63 -11.97 11.55
C PRO A 279 2.82 -11.46 12.75
N PHE A 280 2.69 -10.14 12.92
CA PHE A 280 1.92 -9.56 14.04
C PHE A 280 0.42 -9.72 13.85
N VAL A 281 -0.08 -9.61 12.62
CA VAL A 281 -1.49 -9.88 12.30
C VAL A 281 -1.80 -11.36 12.57
N ALA A 282 -0.94 -12.28 12.12
CA ALA A 282 -1.10 -13.71 12.37
C ALA A 282 -1.09 -14.04 13.87
N ALA A 283 -0.11 -13.49 14.60
CA ALA A 283 0.00 -13.65 16.05
C ALA A 283 -1.24 -13.15 16.79
N ASN A 284 -1.84 -12.01 16.39
CA ASN A 284 -3.07 -11.50 16.99
C ASN A 284 -4.23 -12.49 16.81
N VAL A 285 -4.42 -13.05 15.61
CA VAL A 285 -5.47 -14.05 15.37
C VAL A 285 -5.25 -15.30 16.23
N LEU A 286 -4.02 -15.79 16.34
CA LEU A 286 -3.71 -16.94 17.20
C LEU A 286 -4.02 -16.67 18.67
N VAL A 287 -3.73 -15.46 19.17
CA VAL A 287 -4.10 -15.06 20.54
C VAL A 287 -5.62 -15.04 20.71
N CYS A 288 -6.36 -14.52 19.72
CA CYS A 288 -7.82 -14.46 19.77
C CYS A 288 -8.48 -15.83 19.74
N ARG A 289 -7.90 -16.79 19.02
CA ARG A 289 -8.42 -18.17 18.94
C ARG A 289 -8.00 -19.02 20.15
N ASN A 290 -6.78 -18.83 20.63
CA ASN A 290 -6.18 -19.56 21.75
C ASN A 290 -6.46 -21.07 21.71
N GLN A 291 -6.23 -21.70 20.55
CA GLN A 291 -6.45 -23.13 20.37
C GLN A 291 -5.38 -23.94 21.12
N PRO A 292 -5.67 -25.20 21.50
CA PRO A 292 -4.67 -26.08 22.09
C PRO A 292 -3.41 -26.18 21.22
N GLY A 293 -2.23 -26.06 21.83
CA GLY A 293 -0.94 -26.10 21.12
C GLY A 293 -0.40 -24.73 20.67
N THR A 294 -1.22 -23.66 20.63
CA THR A 294 -0.77 -22.32 20.21
C THR A 294 0.44 -21.82 20.99
N ILE A 295 0.44 -21.95 22.33
CA ILE A 295 1.59 -21.53 23.16
C ILE A 295 2.87 -22.30 22.78
N SER A 296 2.77 -23.60 22.52
CA SER A 296 3.92 -24.43 22.16
C SER A 296 4.56 -23.96 20.85
N GLU A 297 3.75 -23.72 19.82
CA GLU A 297 4.25 -23.23 18.53
C GLU A 297 4.82 -21.82 18.66
N LEU A 298 4.19 -20.92 19.43
CA LEU A 298 4.72 -19.57 19.66
C LEU A 298 6.08 -19.60 20.37
N ARG A 299 6.28 -20.48 21.35
CA ARG A 299 7.57 -20.68 22.03
C ARG A 299 8.65 -21.16 21.05
N LYS A 300 8.32 -22.13 20.20
CA LYS A 300 9.21 -22.65 19.15
C LYS A 300 9.60 -21.54 18.18
N VAL A 301 8.65 -20.78 17.63
CA VAL A 301 8.93 -19.65 16.72
C VAL A 301 9.80 -18.60 17.40
N LEU A 302 9.53 -18.23 18.66
CA LEU A 302 10.35 -17.25 19.39
C LEU A 302 11.83 -17.68 19.49
N LEU A 303 12.08 -18.97 19.74
CA LEU A 303 13.44 -19.47 19.96
C LEU A 303 14.17 -19.82 18.66
N GLU A 304 13.46 -20.33 17.65
CA GLU A 304 14.07 -20.90 16.44
C GLU A 304 13.99 -20.00 15.20
N ALA A 305 13.10 -18.99 15.19
CA ALA A 305 13.01 -18.10 14.03
C ALA A 305 14.28 -17.26 13.87
N THR A 306 14.70 -17.07 12.63
CA THR A 306 15.88 -16.24 12.27
C THR A 306 15.50 -14.80 11.94
N ILE A 307 14.20 -14.51 11.83
CA ILE A 307 13.66 -13.21 11.43
C ILE A 307 13.06 -12.49 12.64
N VAL A 308 13.62 -11.32 12.96
CA VAL A 308 13.27 -10.48 14.12
C VAL A 308 11.76 -10.30 14.28
N GLN A 309 11.04 -10.01 13.18
CA GLN A 309 9.61 -9.73 13.20
C GLN A 309 8.77 -10.94 13.64
N HIS A 310 9.17 -12.15 13.23
CA HIS A 310 8.48 -13.39 13.64
C HIS A 310 8.72 -13.66 15.12
N LYS A 311 9.98 -13.50 15.59
CA LYS A 311 10.31 -13.62 17.01
C LYS A 311 9.53 -12.62 17.85
N LEU A 312 9.51 -11.35 17.46
CA LEU A 312 8.85 -10.28 18.20
C LEU A 312 7.32 -10.46 18.21
N ALA A 313 6.71 -10.86 17.10
CA ALA A 313 5.29 -11.19 17.04
C ALA A 313 4.94 -12.34 17.99
N SER A 314 5.75 -13.41 18.02
CA SER A 314 5.56 -14.53 18.93
C SER A 314 5.76 -14.16 20.40
N ALA A 315 6.79 -13.35 20.72
CA ALA A 315 6.97 -12.84 22.07
C ALA A 315 5.78 -12.00 22.55
N LYS A 316 5.25 -11.15 21.67
CA LYS A 316 4.07 -10.33 21.96
C LYS A 316 2.81 -11.19 22.19
N ALA A 317 2.64 -12.26 21.42
CA ALA A 317 1.55 -13.22 21.61
C ALA A 317 1.67 -14.00 22.91
N LEU A 318 2.86 -14.51 23.24
CA LEU A 318 3.13 -15.18 24.52
C LEU A 318 2.85 -14.25 25.70
N PHE A 319 3.24 -12.98 25.59
CA PHE A 319 2.93 -11.98 26.60
C PHE A 319 1.42 -11.80 26.76
N ALA A 320 0.68 -11.63 25.66
CA ALA A 320 -0.78 -11.46 25.68
C ALA A 320 -1.54 -12.70 26.21
N LEU A 321 -1.02 -13.91 25.97
CA LEU A 321 -1.55 -15.16 26.49
C LEU A 321 -1.16 -15.44 27.96
N GLY A 322 -0.38 -14.55 28.59
CA GLY A 322 0.02 -14.68 29.99
C GLY A 322 1.22 -15.59 30.24
N ASP A 323 1.96 -16.00 29.21
CA ASP A 323 3.16 -16.84 29.32
C ASP A 323 4.42 -16.03 29.72
N ILE A 324 4.24 -15.18 30.74
CA ILE A 324 5.21 -14.20 31.21
C ILE A 324 6.44 -14.87 31.81
N GLN A 325 6.24 -15.95 32.57
CA GLN A 325 7.33 -16.66 33.23
C GLN A 325 8.33 -17.22 32.22
N PHE A 326 7.82 -17.85 31.15
CA PHE A 326 8.67 -18.33 30.06
C PHE A 326 9.51 -17.21 29.46
N LEU A 327 8.89 -16.06 29.13
CA LEU A 327 9.61 -14.91 28.57
C LEU A 327 10.71 -14.40 29.50
N GLN A 328 10.44 -14.30 30.80
CA GLN A 328 11.44 -13.91 31.79
C GLN A 328 12.61 -14.90 31.86
N ASP A 329 12.31 -16.21 31.85
CA ASP A 329 13.34 -17.25 31.92
C ASP A 329 14.20 -17.26 30.67
N GLN A 330 13.61 -17.10 29.49
CA GLN A 330 14.36 -17.00 28.23
C GLN A 330 15.21 -15.73 28.16
N LEU A 331 14.70 -14.60 28.65
CA LEU A 331 15.43 -13.34 28.72
C LEU A 331 16.65 -13.45 29.65
N ARG A 332 16.47 -14.01 30.86
CA ARG A 332 17.56 -14.24 31.82
C ARG A 332 18.61 -15.22 31.29
N ALA A 333 18.17 -16.23 30.54
CA ALA A 333 19.06 -17.20 29.90
C ALA A 333 19.79 -16.64 28.66
N GLY A 334 19.53 -15.39 28.25
CA GLY A 334 20.17 -14.78 27.07
C GLY A 334 19.73 -15.40 25.73
N ARG A 335 18.66 -16.20 25.70
CA ARG A 335 18.23 -16.95 24.50
C ARG A 335 17.38 -16.14 23.53
N LEU A 336 16.95 -14.94 23.91
CA LEU A 336 16.10 -14.07 23.08
C LEU A 336 16.88 -13.26 22.03
N GLY A 337 18.20 -13.13 22.16
CA GLY A 337 19.06 -12.49 21.16
C GLY A 337 18.62 -11.06 20.77
N ASP A 338 18.35 -10.88 19.49
CA ASP A 338 17.94 -9.64 18.80
C ASP A 338 16.63 -9.00 19.31
N VAL A 339 15.74 -9.76 19.95
CA VAL A 339 14.48 -9.22 20.50
C VAL A 339 14.53 -8.92 22.00
N SER A 340 15.66 -9.20 22.68
CA SER A 340 15.80 -9.10 24.15
C SER A 340 15.36 -7.74 24.72
N ASN A 341 15.83 -6.64 24.13
CA ASN A 341 15.51 -5.29 24.61
C ASN A 341 14.00 -4.99 24.50
N LYS A 342 13.37 -5.40 23.39
CA LYS A 342 11.92 -5.19 23.19
C LYS A 342 11.10 -6.03 24.15
N VAL A 343 11.48 -7.29 24.39
CA VAL A 343 10.82 -8.15 25.38
C VAL A 343 10.97 -7.59 26.79
N GLN A 344 12.16 -7.09 27.15
CA GLN A 344 12.39 -6.43 28.43
C GLN A 344 11.48 -5.21 28.62
N HIS A 345 11.32 -4.37 27.60
CA HIS A 345 10.41 -3.23 27.67
C HIS A 345 8.96 -3.66 27.88
N MET A 346 8.48 -4.67 27.14
CA MET A 346 7.12 -5.22 27.32
C MET A 346 6.90 -5.73 28.76
N LEU A 347 7.86 -6.49 29.30
CA LEU A 347 7.81 -6.98 30.69
C LEU A 347 7.81 -5.85 31.74
N GLN A 348 8.33 -4.67 31.40
CA GLN A 348 8.33 -3.47 32.25
C GLN A 348 7.08 -2.60 32.10
N GLY A 349 6.08 -3.03 31.32
CA GLY A 349 4.89 -2.21 31.05
C GLY A 349 5.07 -1.16 29.96
N ARG A 350 6.20 -1.17 29.23
CA ARG A 350 6.51 -0.23 28.13
C ARG A 350 6.29 -0.91 26.79
N ASP A 351 5.95 -0.15 25.74
CA ASP A 351 5.70 -0.68 24.39
C ASP A 351 4.61 -1.79 24.32
N ILE A 352 3.65 -1.80 25.26
CA ILE A 352 2.51 -2.73 25.22
C ILE A 352 1.46 -2.16 24.27
N GLU A 353 1.47 -2.61 23.03
CA GLU A 353 0.33 -2.46 22.14
C GLU A 353 -0.59 -3.68 22.28
N PRO A 354 -1.81 -3.57 22.82
CA PRO A 354 -2.68 -4.72 23.00
C PRO A 354 -3.10 -5.33 21.67
N PHE A 355 -3.23 -6.65 21.67
CA PHE A 355 -3.95 -7.37 20.64
C PHE A 355 -5.47 -7.20 20.83
N SER A 356 -6.22 -7.34 19.75
CA SER A 356 -7.66 -7.00 19.69
C SER A 356 -8.41 -8.11 18.96
N CYS A 357 -9.54 -8.55 19.51
CA CYS A 357 -10.33 -9.67 19.00
C CYS A 357 -11.75 -9.25 18.57
N PRO A 358 -12.21 -9.55 17.33
CA PRO A 358 -11.41 -10.05 16.20
C PRO A 358 -10.33 -9.03 15.83
N TYR A 359 -9.37 -9.41 14.97
CA TYR A 359 -8.32 -8.47 14.54
C TYR A 359 -8.95 -7.17 14.07
N ARG A 360 -8.54 -6.05 14.67
CA ARG A 360 -8.89 -4.71 14.22
C ARG A 360 -7.58 -4.02 13.94
N SER A 361 -7.33 -3.70 12.68
CA SER A 361 -6.23 -2.80 12.43
C SER A 361 -6.55 -1.46 13.07
N LYS A 362 -5.51 -0.74 13.54
CA LYS A 362 -5.64 0.68 13.90
C LYS A 362 -6.11 1.55 12.74
N ALA A 363 -6.16 0.99 11.53
CA ALA A 363 -6.57 1.66 10.31
C ALA A 363 -8.11 1.63 10.13
N SER A 364 -8.79 0.62 10.65
CA SER A 364 -10.25 0.45 10.49
C SER A 364 -11.05 0.71 11.78
N ALA A 365 -10.37 0.97 12.90
CA ALA A 365 -10.96 1.48 14.13
C ALA A 365 -11.14 3.01 14.05
#